data_AF-A0AAV5N1Z0-F1
#
_entry.id   AF-A0AAV5N1Z0-F1
#
_cell.length_a   1.000
_cell.length_b   1.000
_cell.length_c   1.000
_cell.angle_alpha   90.00
_cell.angle_beta   90.00
_cell.angle_gamma   90.00
#
_symmetry.space_group_name_H-M   'P 1'
#
loop_
_entity.id
_entity.type
_entity.pdbx_description
1 polymer ?
#
loop_
_entity_poly.entity_id
_entity_poly.type
_entity_poly.pdbx_seq_one_letter_code
_entity_poly.pdbx_strand_id
1 'polypeptide(L)'
;MTTGVLRRRAALFSLLLVLFSANAERRDPFQAEEAQRCQVQVRKEAEALSSWRLRGVIRSRGVERGWAQTPEGKWRALSDGFSLAYWRLLNIEGGTARFSAVPSLKSRCRPGDVIELTLGKY
;
A
#
# COMPACT_ATOMS: atom_id res chain seq x y z
N MET A 1 -48.73 -16.28 40.71
CA MET A 1 -48.61 -15.54 39.44
C MET A 1 -47.23 -14.88 39.36
N THR A 2 -46.18 -15.58 38.90
CA THR A 2 -44.80 -15.02 38.80
C THR A 2 -43.98 -15.62 37.64
N THR A 3 -44.62 -16.27 36.67
CA THR A 3 -43.93 -17.02 35.59
C THR A 3 -43.64 -16.20 34.32
N GLY A 4 -44.27 -15.03 34.16
CA GLY A 4 -44.16 -14.22 32.92
C GLY A 4 -42.90 -13.37 32.80
N VAL A 5 -42.31 -12.94 33.92
CA VAL A 5 -41.19 -11.97 33.92
C VAL A 5 -39.84 -12.64 33.64
N LEU A 6 -39.62 -13.87 34.14
CA LEU A 6 -38.41 -14.63 33.83
C LEU A 6 -38.29 -14.98 32.34
N ARG A 7 -39.41 -15.29 31.69
CA ARG A 7 -39.45 -15.75 30.29
C ARG A 7 -39.03 -14.65 29.30
N ARG A 8 -39.37 -13.39 29.59
CA ARG A 8 -38.98 -12.23 28.76
C ARG A 8 -37.50 -11.87 28.90
N ARG A 9 -36.93 -12.00 30.10
CA ARG A 9 -35.50 -11.74 30.36
C ARG A 9 -34.62 -12.79 29.68
N ALA A 10 -35.02 -14.06 29.70
CA ALA A 10 -34.32 -15.13 28.99
C ALA A 10 -34.32 -14.89 27.47
N ALA A 11 -35.46 -14.49 26.89
CA ALA A 11 -35.56 -14.21 25.45
C ALA A 11 -34.69 -13.03 24.99
N LEU A 12 -34.61 -11.95 25.79
CA LEU A 12 -33.72 -10.82 25.53
C LEU A 12 -32.24 -11.20 25.62
N PHE A 13 -31.88 -12.05 26.59
CA PHE A 13 -30.51 -12.56 26.74
C PHE A 13 -30.11 -13.47 25.58
N SER A 14 -31.03 -14.32 25.11
CA SER A 14 -30.84 -15.14 23.91
C SER A 14 -30.70 -14.30 22.65
N LEU A 15 -31.47 -13.20 22.51
CA LEU A 15 -31.37 -12.30 21.35
C LEU A 15 -30.02 -11.57 21.32
N LEU A 16 -29.53 -11.12 22.48
CA LEU A 16 -28.20 -10.51 22.62
C LEU A 16 -27.09 -11.51 22.25
N LEU A 17 -27.16 -12.75 22.74
CA LEU A 17 -26.16 -13.79 22.41
C LEU A 17 -26.10 -14.09 20.91
N VAL A 18 -27.24 -14.13 20.20
CA VAL A 18 -27.27 -14.34 18.75
C VAL A 18 -26.66 -13.16 17.99
N LEU A 19 -26.93 -11.92 18.42
CA LEU A 19 -26.32 -10.71 17.83
C LEU A 19 -24.80 -10.64 18.07
N PHE A 20 -24.31 -11.10 19.23
CA PHE A 20 -22.88 -11.18 19.51
C PHE A 20 -22.18 -12.31 18.73
N SER A 21 -22.87 -13.43 18.50
CA SER A 21 -22.32 -14.57 17.75
C SER A 21 -22.20 -14.30 16.25
N ALA A 22 -23.06 -13.44 15.70
CA ALA A 22 -23.05 -13.09 14.27
C ALA A 22 -21.81 -12.28 13.84
N ASN A 23 -21.06 -11.70 14.78
CA ASN A 23 -19.83 -10.94 14.51
C ASN A 23 -18.54 -11.75 14.74
N ALA A 24 -18.65 -13.04 15.03
CA ALA A 24 -17.51 -13.94 15.03
C ALA A 24 -17.18 -14.35 13.58
N GLU A 25 -16.83 -13.37 12.74
CA GLU A 25 -16.01 -13.65 11.56
C GLU A 25 -14.75 -14.33 12.08
N ARG A 26 -14.65 -15.63 11.81
CA ARG A 26 -13.53 -16.47 12.21
C ARG A 26 -12.30 -15.97 11.46
N ARG A 27 -11.60 -14.98 12.03
CA ARG A 27 -10.33 -14.49 11.51
C ARG A 27 -9.40 -15.69 11.40
N ASP A 28 -9.00 -16.01 10.18
CA ASP A 28 -8.03 -17.04 9.93
C ASP A 28 -6.71 -16.62 10.62
N PRO A 29 -6.24 -17.38 11.64
CA PRO A 29 -5.02 -17.03 12.35
C PRO A 29 -3.77 -17.02 11.45
N PHE A 30 -3.84 -17.59 10.24
CA PHE A 30 -2.75 -17.62 9.26
C PHE A 30 -2.76 -16.44 8.28
N GLN A 31 -3.83 -15.64 8.20
CA GLN A 31 -3.86 -14.43 7.35
C GLN A 31 -2.82 -13.38 7.75
N ALA A 32 -2.41 -13.37 9.03
CA ALA A 32 -1.35 -12.49 9.50
C ALA A 32 -0.03 -12.73 8.74
N GLU A 33 0.23 -13.98 8.35
CA GLU A 33 1.47 -14.36 7.67
C GLU A 33 1.51 -13.84 6.22
N GLU A 34 0.42 -13.93 5.47
CA GLU A 34 0.34 -13.40 4.11
C GLU A 34 0.48 -11.87 4.07
N ALA A 35 -0.22 -11.18 4.98
CA ALA A 35 -0.11 -9.73 5.11
C ALA A 35 1.31 -9.29 5.47
N GLN A 36 1.98 -10.01 6.39
CA GLN A 36 3.38 -9.78 6.74
C GLN A 36 4.33 -10.02 5.56
N ARG A 37 4.16 -11.12 4.82
CA ARG A 37 4.97 -11.39 3.63
C ARG A 37 4.83 -10.27 2.59
N CYS A 38 3.60 -9.79 2.36
CA CYS A 38 3.39 -8.67 1.45
C CYS A 38 4.10 -7.40 1.95
N GLN A 39 3.97 -7.06 3.24
CA GLN A 39 4.63 -5.89 3.81
C GLN A 39 6.15 -5.94 3.63
N VAL A 40 6.77 -7.10 3.88
CA VAL A 40 8.20 -7.32 3.69
C VAL A 40 8.60 -7.10 2.23
N GLN A 41 7.85 -7.65 1.27
CA GLN A 41 8.15 -7.50 -0.15
C GLN A 41 8.00 -6.06 -0.63
N VAL A 42 6.91 -5.38 -0.24
CA VAL A 42 6.68 -3.98 -0.62
C VAL A 42 7.75 -3.06 -0.02
N ARG A 43 8.12 -3.29 1.24
CA ARG A 43 9.20 -2.54 1.91
C ARG A 43 10.55 -2.78 1.24
N LYS A 44 10.87 -4.03 0.88
CA LYS A 44 12.12 -4.36 0.19
C LYS A 44 12.22 -3.64 -1.16
N GLU A 45 11.15 -3.61 -1.95
CA GLU A 45 11.14 -2.85 -3.20
C GLU A 45 11.19 -1.34 -2.96
N ALA A 46 10.56 -0.83 -1.89
CA ALA A 46 10.64 0.57 -1.49
C ALA A 46 12.08 1.00 -1.18
N GLU A 47 12.80 0.19 -0.39
CA GLU A 47 14.20 0.40 -0.04
C GLU A 47 15.09 0.37 -1.30
N ALA A 48 14.85 -0.60 -2.20
CA ALA A 48 15.54 -0.67 -3.47
C ALA A 48 15.26 0.57 -4.35
N LEU A 49 14.01 1.01 -4.48
CA LEU A 49 13.65 2.19 -5.27
C LEU A 49 14.26 3.46 -4.66
N SER A 50 14.25 3.61 -3.34
CA SER A 50 14.80 4.78 -2.63
C SER A 50 16.31 4.93 -2.82
N SER A 51 17.01 3.84 -3.17
CA SER A 51 18.44 3.87 -3.47
C SER A 51 18.77 4.30 -4.91
N TRP A 52 17.76 4.42 -5.78
CA TRP A 52 17.95 4.90 -7.14
C TRP A 52 18.27 6.39 -7.15
N ARG A 53 19.01 6.82 -8.17
CA ARG A 53 19.35 8.24 -8.35
C ARG A 53 18.70 8.76 -9.61
N LEU A 54 17.83 9.77 -9.48
CA LEU A 54 17.37 10.53 -10.64
C LEU A 54 18.56 11.33 -11.18
N ARG A 55 18.89 11.12 -12.46
CA ARG A 55 20.08 11.69 -13.11
C ARG A 55 19.76 12.81 -14.08
N GLY A 56 18.52 12.87 -14.54
CA GLY A 56 18.04 13.99 -15.35
C GLY A 56 16.55 13.89 -15.66
N VAL A 57 16.02 15.01 -16.11
CA VAL A 57 14.62 15.19 -16.52
C VAL A 57 14.62 16.03 -17.79
N ILE A 58 13.84 15.61 -18.77
CA ILE A 58 13.53 16.39 -19.97
C ILE A 58 12.04 16.70 -20.01
N ARG A 59 11.73 17.90 -20.47
CA ARG A 59 10.35 18.30 -20.75
C ARG A 59 10.18 18.47 -22.25
N SER A 60 9.17 17.80 -22.81
CA SER A 60 8.83 17.93 -24.23
C SER A 60 7.31 17.97 -24.38
N ARG A 61 6.80 19.00 -25.07
CA ARG A 61 5.36 19.20 -25.32
C ARG A 61 4.50 19.10 -24.05
N GLY A 62 4.99 19.65 -22.94
CA GLY A 62 4.31 19.61 -21.64
C GLY A 62 4.41 18.29 -20.88
N VAL A 63 5.06 17.26 -21.43
CA VAL A 63 5.29 15.97 -20.76
C VAL A 63 6.71 15.91 -20.24
N GLU A 64 6.86 15.56 -18.96
CA GLU A 64 8.16 15.29 -18.35
C GLU A 64 8.53 13.81 -18.46
N ARG A 65 9.81 13.54 -18.74
CA ARG A 65 10.41 12.21 -18.71
C ARG A 65 11.71 12.30 -17.96
N GLY A 66 12.00 11.30 -17.14
CA GLY A 66 13.19 11.23 -16.33
C GLY A 66 14.05 10.02 -16.67
N TRP A 67 15.29 10.03 -16.19
CA TRP A 67 16.15 8.86 -16.22
C TRP A 67 16.75 8.66 -14.84
N ALA A 68 16.53 7.48 -14.28
CA ALA A 68 17.13 7.07 -13.02
C ALA A 68 18.18 6.00 -13.24
N GLN A 69 19.18 6.00 -12.36
CA GLN A 69 20.21 4.99 -12.31
C GLN A 69 20.01 4.14 -11.05
N THR A 70 20.01 2.81 -11.20
CA THR A 70 19.98 1.88 -10.06
C THR A 70 21.34 1.86 -9.35
N PRO A 71 21.45 1.35 -8.11
CA PRO A 71 22.73 1.22 -7.41
C PRO A 71 23.77 0.40 -8.19
N GLU A 72 23.32 -0.56 -8.99
CA GLU A 72 24.19 -1.39 -9.85
C GLU A 72 24.60 -0.67 -11.15
N GLY A 73 24.26 0.61 -11.29
CA GLY A 73 24.62 1.43 -12.43
C GLY A 73 23.70 1.29 -13.65
N LYS A 74 22.62 0.50 -13.57
CA LYS A 74 21.70 0.29 -14.70
C LYS A 74 20.80 1.50 -14.91
N TRP A 75 20.54 1.83 -16.18
CA TRP A 75 19.65 2.92 -16.55
C TRP A 75 18.18 2.49 -16.61
N ARG A 76 17.30 3.39 -16.18
CA ARG A 76 15.84 3.23 -16.19
C ARG A 76 15.21 4.52 -16.67
N ALA A 77 14.46 4.44 -17.78
CA ALA A 77 13.64 5.54 -18.24
C ALA A 77 12.37 5.61 -17.39
N LEU A 78 12.06 6.80 -16.88
CA LEU A 78 10.86 7.10 -16.12
C LEU A 78 9.94 7.94 -17.01
N SER A 79 8.76 7.42 -17.31
CA SER A 79 7.72 8.11 -18.08
C SER A 79 6.36 7.73 -17.54
N ASP A 80 5.31 8.36 -18.05
CA ASP A 80 3.94 7.96 -17.73
C ASP A 80 3.74 6.45 -17.94
N GLY A 81 3.00 5.83 -17.02
CA GLY A 81 2.80 4.38 -16.96
C GLY A 81 3.96 3.56 -16.39
N PHE A 82 5.11 4.15 -16.06
CA PHE A 82 6.21 3.40 -15.44
C PHE A 82 5.78 2.79 -14.09
N SER A 83 6.01 1.48 -13.95
CA SER A 83 5.69 0.73 -12.74
C SER A 83 6.73 -0.34 -12.46
N LEU A 84 6.99 -0.53 -11.17
CA LEU A 84 7.61 -1.73 -10.60
C LEU A 84 6.49 -2.68 -10.13
N ALA A 85 6.85 -3.70 -9.34
CA ALA A 85 5.87 -4.68 -8.87
C ALA A 85 4.83 -4.05 -7.92
N TYR A 86 5.30 -3.16 -7.04
CA TYR A 86 4.50 -2.57 -5.96
C TYR A 86 4.43 -1.05 -6.01
N TRP A 87 5.32 -0.39 -6.76
CA TRP A 87 5.41 1.06 -6.86
C TRP A 87 5.17 1.54 -8.30
N ARG A 88 4.29 2.52 -8.49
CA ARG A 88 4.08 3.19 -9.78
C ARG A 88 4.57 4.63 -9.73
N LEU A 89 5.04 5.13 -10.86
CA LEU A 89 5.30 6.55 -11.03
C LEU A 89 3.96 7.31 -11.04
N LEU A 90 3.88 8.37 -10.24
CA LEU A 90 2.76 9.30 -10.21
C LEU A 90 3.00 10.46 -11.18
N ASN A 91 4.10 11.18 -10.99
CA ASN A 91 4.50 12.27 -11.85
C ASN A 91 6.01 12.52 -11.76
N ILE A 92 6.49 13.29 -12.71
CA ILE A 92 7.80 13.93 -12.66
C ILE A 92 7.50 15.42 -12.74
N GLU A 93 7.99 16.17 -11.75
CA GLU A 93 7.76 17.60 -11.65
C GLU A 93 8.92 18.26 -10.92
N GLY A 94 9.44 19.36 -11.47
CA GLY A 94 10.44 20.18 -10.80
C GLY A 94 11.76 19.46 -10.51
N GLY A 95 12.10 18.42 -11.27
CA GLY A 95 13.27 17.59 -11.00
C GLY A 95 13.05 16.52 -9.93
N THR A 96 11.81 16.23 -9.56
CA THR A 96 11.44 15.18 -8.61
C THR A 96 10.52 14.16 -9.28
N ALA A 97 10.90 12.88 -9.23
CA ALA A 97 10.03 11.78 -9.63
C ALA A 97 9.34 11.20 -8.39
N ARG A 98 8.01 11.24 -8.37
CA ARG A 98 7.20 10.74 -7.24
C ARG A 98 6.59 9.41 -7.57
N PHE A 99 6.65 8.48 -6.63
CA PHE A 99 6.11 7.14 -6.73
C PHE A 99 5.11 6.89 -5.61
N SER A 100 4.05 6.17 -5.92
CA SER A 100 3.11 5.67 -4.92
C SER A 100 2.94 4.18 -5.06
N ALA A 101 2.55 3.53 -3.97
CA ALA A 101 2.16 2.14 -4.06
C ALA A 101 0.98 1.92 -5.02
N VAL A 102 0.97 0.78 -5.71
CA VAL A 102 -0.13 0.38 -6.59
C VAL A 102 -1.43 0.29 -5.76
N PRO A 103 -2.59 0.83 -6.25
CA PRO A 103 -3.81 0.95 -5.46
C PRO A 103 -4.30 -0.37 -4.82
N SER A 104 -4.11 -1.50 -5.50
CA SER A 104 -4.51 -2.84 -5.04
C SER A 104 -3.75 -3.34 -3.80
N LEU A 105 -2.71 -2.63 -3.36
CA LEU A 105 -1.91 -2.96 -2.19
C LEU A 105 -2.32 -2.17 -0.95
N LYS A 106 -3.04 -1.05 -1.11
CA LYS A 106 -3.41 -0.16 0.02
C LYS A 106 -4.22 -0.89 1.09
N SER A 107 -5.17 -1.71 0.67
CA SER A 107 -6.02 -2.50 1.60
C SER A 107 -5.30 -3.70 2.21
N ARG A 108 -4.36 -4.31 1.49
CA ARG A 108 -3.73 -5.59 1.87
C ARG A 108 -2.44 -5.41 2.66
N CYS A 109 -1.62 -4.45 2.27
CA CYS A 109 -0.23 -4.37 2.71
C CYS A 109 0.10 -3.04 3.38
N ARG A 110 -0.82 -2.07 3.38
CA ARG A 110 -0.67 -0.74 4.00
C ARG A 110 0.72 -0.12 3.76
N PRO A 111 1.13 0.02 2.49
CA PRO A 111 2.41 0.62 2.16
C PRO A 111 2.46 2.08 2.61
N GLY A 112 3.68 2.59 2.85
CA GLY A 112 3.91 4.01 3.09
C GLY A 112 3.48 4.89 1.91
N ASP A 113 3.35 6.20 2.16
CA ASP A 113 2.55 7.09 1.31
C ASP A 113 3.18 7.40 -0.06
N VAL A 114 4.42 7.87 -0.10
CA VAL A 114 5.11 8.31 -1.34
C VAL A 114 6.62 8.09 -1.23
N ILE A 115 7.25 7.67 -2.33
CA ILE A 115 8.71 7.67 -2.49
C ILE A 115 9.09 8.76 -3.51
N GLU A 116 10.07 9.58 -3.17
CA GLU A 116 10.54 10.66 -4.03
C GLU A 116 12.00 10.45 -4.43
N LEU A 117 12.28 10.53 -5.73
CA LEU A 117 13.64 10.60 -6.25
C LEU A 117 13.88 12.03 -6.72
N THR A 118 14.76 12.75 -6.03
CA THR A 118 15.13 14.12 -6.41
C THR A 118 16.38 14.10 -7.27
N LEU A 119 16.40 14.94 -8.30
CA LEU A 119 17.57 15.15 -9.14
C LEU A 119 18.72 15.67 -8.27
N GLY A 120 19.78 14.87 -8.16
CA GLY A 120 20.97 15.26 -7.39
C GLY A 120 21.67 16.46 -8.02
N LYS A 121 22.17 17.38 -7.18
CA LYS A 121 23.14 18.39 -7.62
C LYS A 121 24.48 17.67 -7.85
N TYR A 122 25.07 17.87 -9.02
CA TYR A 122 26.41 17.39 -9.34
C TYR A 122 27.47 18.33 -8.77
#